data_AF-A0A9E3PJ57-F1
#
_entry.id   AF-A0A9E3PJ57-F1
#
_cell.length_a   1.000
_cell.length_b   1.000
_cell.length_c   1.000
_cell.angle_alpha   90.00
_cell.angle_beta   90.00
_cell.angle_gamma   90.00
#
_symmetry.space_group_name_H-M   'P 1'
#
loop_
_entity.id
_entity.type
_entity.pdbx_description
1 polymer ?
#
loop_
_entity_poly.entity_id
_entity_poly.type
_entity_poly.pdbx_seq_one_letter_code
_entity_poly.pdbx_strand_id
1 'polypeptide(L)'
;MTTDIADSGVAAEELKQFIERIERLEEEKAALGGDIKEVYSELKGRGFDVAAVRKLVALRKKPPEERAEADAILELYMQALGMQA
;
A
#
# COMPACT_ATOMS: atom_id res chain seq x y z
N MET A 1 27.97 20.64 3.90
CA MET A 1 27.82 21.15 2.52
C MET A 1 26.35 21.42 2.20
N THR A 2 25.65 22.18 3.03
CA THR A 2 24.23 22.56 2.79
C THR A 2 24.05 24.07 2.64
N THR A 3 25.12 24.84 2.85
CA THR A 3 25.09 26.31 2.87
C THR A 3 25.13 26.93 1.46
N ASP A 4 25.59 26.19 0.45
CA ASP A 4 25.80 26.71 -0.91
C ASP A 4 24.59 26.58 -1.85
N ILE A 5 23.57 25.78 -1.48
CA ILE A 5 22.36 25.58 -2.32
C ILE A 5 21.49 26.84 -2.31
N ALA A 6 21.54 27.63 -1.23
CA ALA A 6 20.71 28.83 -1.07
C ALA A 6 21.19 30.03 -1.90
N ASP A 7 22.45 30.06 -2.38
CA ASP A 7 23.07 31.25 -3.00
C ASP A 7 22.98 31.24 -4.54
N SER A 8 22.36 30.21 -5.14
CA SER A 8 22.21 30.07 -6.59
C SER A 8 20.74 30.10 -6.98
N GLY A 9 20.27 31.14 -7.68
CA GLY A 9 18.87 31.23 -8.16
C GLY A 9 18.41 29.99 -8.96
N VAL A 10 19.35 29.33 -9.65
CA VAL A 10 19.13 28.06 -10.38
C VAL A 10 18.75 26.90 -9.45
N ALA A 11 19.36 26.81 -8.27
CA ALA A 11 19.05 25.75 -7.30
C ALA A 11 17.66 25.93 -6.66
N ALA A 12 17.21 27.17 -6.49
CA ALA A 12 15.85 27.46 -6.04
C ALA A 12 14.81 27.09 -7.11
N GLU A 13 15.08 27.36 -8.39
CA GLU A 13 14.22 26.96 -9.50
C GLU A 13 14.13 25.44 -9.67
N GLU A 14 15.25 24.72 -9.56
CA GLU A 14 15.28 23.26 -9.61
C GLU A 14 14.49 22.64 -8.43
N LEU A 15 14.69 23.14 -7.21
CA LEU A 15 13.92 22.69 -6.05
C LEU A 15 12.41 22.91 -6.24
N LYS A 16 12.02 24.07 -6.78
CA LYS A 16 10.61 24.36 -7.08
C LYS A 16 10.01 23.35 -8.06
N GLN A 17 10.73 22.99 -9.12
CA GLN A 17 10.26 21.97 -10.08
C GLN A 17 10.07 20.60 -9.43
N PHE A 18 10.96 20.19 -8.52
CA PHE A 18 10.81 18.95 -7.76
C PHE A 18 9.58 18.99 -6.85
N ILE A 19 9.35 20.10 -6.13
CA ILE A 19 8.19 20.27 -5.25
C ILE A 19 6.90 20.19 -6.05
N GLU A 20 6.76 20.97 -7.13
CA GLU A 20 5.57 20.98 -7.97
C GLU A 20 5.27 19.57 -8.56
N ARG A 21 6.31 18.82 -8.91
CA ARG A 21 6.15 17.43 -9.37
C ARG A 21 5.66 16.51 -8.26
N ILE A 22 6.15 16.66 -7.03
CA ILE A 22 5.71 15.86 -5.88
C ILE A 22 4.26 16.19 -5.53
N GLU A 23 3.90 17.46 -5.48
CA GLU A 23 2.53 17.91 -5.17
C GLU A 23 1.52 17.31 -6.14
N ARG A 24 1.79 17.38 -7.45
CA ARG A 24 0.95 16.71 -8.46
C ARG A 24 0.84 15.20 -8.23
N LEU A 25 1.95 14.53 -7.91
CA LEU A 25 1.93 13.08 -7.64
C LEU A 25 1.15 12.73 -6.37
N GLU A 26 1.20 13.57 -5.33
CA GLU A 26 0.40 13.38 -4.11
C GLU A 26 -1.10 13.63 -4.37
N GLU A 27 -1.46 14.59 -5.22
CA GLU A 27 -2.85 14.77 -5.68
C GLU A 27 -3.36 13.55 -6.44
N GLU A 28 -2.59 13.02 -7.41
CA GLU A 28 -2.94 11.80 -8.15
C GLU A 28 -3.11 10.59 -7.21
N LYS A 29 -2.19 10.43 -6.26
CA LYS A 29 -2.25 9.38 -5.23
C LYS A 29 -3.46 9.54 -4.31
N ALA A 30 -3.85 10.77 -3.97
CA ALA A 30 -5.04 11.04 -3.18
C ALA A 30 -6.32 10.67 -3.96
N ALA A 31 -6.40 11.02 -5.24
CA ALA A 31 -7.50 10.66 -6.12
C ALA A 31 -7.64 9.13 -6.23
N LEU A 32 -6.56 8.42 -6.55
CA LEU A 32 -6.53 6.95 -6.58
C LEU A 32 -6.92 6.32 -5.23
N GLY A 33 -6.48 6.94 -4.13
CA GLY A 33 -6.87 6.54 -2.79
C GLY A 33 -8.37 6.72 -2.51
N GLY A 34 -9.00 7.73 -3.13
CA GLY A 34 -10.45 7.92 -3.16
C GLY A 34 -11.16 6.79 -3.89
N ASP A 35 -10.76 6.51 -5.12
CA ASP A 35 -11.35 5.45 -5.96
C ASP A 35 -11.29 4.08 -5.25
N ILE A 36 -10.16 3.75 -4.63
CA ILE A 36 -10.01 2.51 -3.85
C ILE A 36 -11.00 2.45 -2.68
N LYS A 37 -11.24 3.57 -1.99
CA LYS A 37 -12.22 3.62 -0.88
C LYS A 37 -13.64 3.43 -1.39
N GLU A 38 -13.98 3.96 -2.56
CA GLU A 38 -15.29 3.76 -3.19
C GLU A 38 -15.53 2.27 -3.50
N VAL A 39 -14.55 1.59 -4.09
CA VAL A 39 -14.62 0.13 -4.33
C VAL A 39 -14.83 -0.65 -3.03
N TYR A 40 -14.11 -0.32 -1.95
CA TYR A 40 -14.34 -0.96 -0.65
C TYR A 40 -15.73 -0.65 -0.08
N SER A 41 -16.28 0.53 -0.36
CA SER A 41 -17.62 0.92 0.07
C SER A 41 -18.70 0.18 -0.71
N GLU A 42 -18.50 -0.02 -2.01
CA GLU A 42 -19.36 -0.88 -2.84
C GLU A 42 -19.37 -2.32 -2.34
N LEU A 43 -18.20 -2.88 -2.03
CA LEU A 43 -18.09 -4.24 -1.46
C LEU A 43 -18.94 -4.36 -0.19
N LYS A 44 -18.87 -3.37 0.70
CA LYS A 44 -19.70 -3.32 1.91
C LYS A 44 -21.20 -3.26 1.58
N GLY A 45 -21.60 -2.41 0.63
CA GLY A 45 -22.99 -2.28 0.20
C GLY A 45 -23.56 -3.57 -0.41
N ARG A 46 -22.70 -4.37 -1.04
CA ARG A 46 -23.03 -5.69 -1.61
C ARG A 46 -22.97 -6.84 -0.58
N GLY A 47 -22.63 -6.55 0.67
CA GLY A 47 -22.60 -7.54 1.76
C GLY A 47 -21.29 -8.32 1.92
N PHE A 48 -20.20 -7.91 1.27
CA PHE A 48 -18.89 -8.54 1.46
C PHE A 48 -18.20 -8.05 2.75
N ASP A 49 -17.44 -8.93 3.40
CA ASP A 49 -16.54 -8.56 4.50
C ASP A 49 -15.32 -7.80 3.97
N VAL A 50 -15.34 -6.48 4.14
CA VAL A 50 -14.26 -5.58 3.73
C VAL A 50 -12.94 -5.89 4.43
N ALA A 51 -12.95 -6.35 5.68
CA ALA A 51 -11.73 -6.69 6.41
C ALA A 51 -11.08 -7.96 5.83
N ALA A 52 -11.89 -8.96 5.50
CA ALA A 52 -11.41 -10.16 4.80
C ALA A 52 -10.83 -9.82 3.42
N VAL A 53 -11.50 -8.97 2.63
CA VAL A 53 -10.99 -8.55 1.32
C VAL A 53 -9.68 -7.76 1.44
N ARG A 54 -9.54 -6.87 2.42
CA ARG A 54 -8.27 -6.16 2.68
C ARG A 54 -7.13 -7.12 2.98
N LYS A 55 -7.37 -8.15 3.80
CA LYS A 55 -6.39 -9.22 4.06
C LYS A 55 -6.03 -9.95 2.77
N LEU A 56 -7.02 -10.28 1.94
CA LEU A 56 -6.80 -10.95 0.66
C LEU A 56 -5.97 -10.10 -0.32
N VAL A 57 -6.25 -8.80 -0.44
CA VAL A 57 -5.46 -7.89 -1.27
C VAL A 57 -4.01 -7.81 -0.78
N ALA A 58 -3.78 -7.72 0.53
CA ALA A 58 -2.44 -7.73 1.10
C ALA A 58 -1.72 -9.06 0.85
N LEU A 59 -2.42 -10.19 0.99
CA LEU A 59 -1.89 -11.51 0.70
C LEU A 59 -1.48 -11.62 -0.77
N ARG A 60 -2.32 -11.16 -1.70
CA ARG A 60 -2.07 -11.20 -3.15
C ARG A 60 -0.89 -10.34 -3.61
N LYS A 61 -0.41 -9.39 -2.80
CA LYS A 61 0.81 -8.62 -3.07
C LYS A 61 2.08 -9.44 -2.83
N LYS A 62 2.00 -10.52 -2.05
CA LYS A 62 3.14 -11.40 -1.78
C LYS A 62 3.35 -12.40 -2.94
N PRO A 63 4.61 -12.77 -3.24
CA PRO A 63 4.91 -13.84 -4.18
C PRO A 63 4.20 -15.16 -3.79
N PRO A 64 3.82 -16.01 -4.77
CA PRO A 64 3.18 -17.30 -4.50
C PRO A 64 3.98 -18.19 -3.54
N GLU A 65 5.29 -18.22 -3.67
CA GLU A 65 6.22 -19.02 -2.87
C GLU A 65 6.23 -18.58 -1.39
N GLU A 66 6.30 -17.27 -1.12
CA GLU A 66 6.24 -16.74 0.26
C GLU A 66 4.89 -17.05 0.92
N ARG A 67 3.81 -17.08 0.13
CA ARG A 67 2.48 -17.46 0.64
C ARG A 67 2.44 -18.94 0.99
N ALA A 68 2.93 -19.79 0.10
CA ALA A 68 2.95 -21.24 0.32
C ALA A 68 3.79 -21.63 1.55
N GLU A 69 4.95 -20.98 1.74
CA GLU A 69 5.79 -21.20 2.92
C GLU A 69 5.08 -20.76 4.20
N ALA A 70 4.48 -19.56 4.21
CA ALA A 70 3.74 -19.06 5.37
C ALA A 70 2.53 -19.92 5.71
N ASP A 71 1.79 -20.39 4.68
CA ASP A 71 0.63 -21.26 4.85
C ASP A 71 1.04 -22.63 5.42
N ALA A 72 2.15 -23.21 4.95
CA ALA A 72 2.68 -24.48 5.47
C ALA A 72 3.12 -24.37 6.95
N ILE A 73 3.77 -23.27 7.34
CA ILE A 73 4.15 -23.02 8.74
C ILE A 73 2.89 -22.85 9.61
N LEU A 74 1.92 -22.08 9.13
CA LEU A 74 0.66 -21.87 9.85
C LEU A 74 -0.09 -23.18 10.05
N GLU A 75 -0.17 -24.01 9.00
CA GLU A 75 -0.80 -25.33 9.06
C GLU A 75 -0.12 -26.23 10.10
N LEU A 76 1.22 -26.29 10.10
CA LEU A 76 1.98 -27.04 11.11
C LEU A 76 1.64 -26.60 12.54
N TYR A 77 1.54 -25.29 12.78
CA TYR A 77 1.19 -24.77 14.10
C TYR A 77 -0.27 -25.03 14.46
N MET A 78 -1.20 -24.90 13.52
CA MET A 78 -2.60 -25.24 13.74
C MET A 78 -2.77 -26.72 14.08
N GLN A 79 -2.04 -27.61 13.41
CA GLN A 79 -2.01 -29.03 13.73
C GLN A 79 -1.50 -29.28 15.15
N ALA A 80 -0.36 -28.68 15.52
CA ALA A 80 0.22 -28.82 16.85
C ALA A 80 -0.70 -28.32 17.97
N LEU A 81 -1.56 -27.33 17.67
CA LEU A 81 -2.53 -26.75 18.59
C LEU A 81 -3.91 -27.42 18.55
N GLY A 82 -4.12 -28.44 17.70
CA GLY A 82 -5.42 -29.09 17.54
C GLY A 82 -6.50 -28.18 16.94
N MET A 83 -6.09 -27.19 16.15
CA MET A 83 -6.97 -26.20 15.48
C MET A 83 -7.34 -26.59 14.04
N GLN A 84 -7.00 -27.80 13.59
CA GLN A 84 -7.47 -28.37 12.33
C GLN A 84 -8.83 -29.06 12.55
N ALA A 85 -9.81 -28.77 11.69
CA ALA A 85 -11.11 -29.45 11.68
C ALA A 85 -11.00 -30.86 11.11
#